data_AF-A0A1F6RX51-F1
#
_entry.id   AF-A0A1F6RX51-F1
#
_cell.length_a   1.000
_cell.length_b   1.000
_cell.length_c   1.000
_cell.angle_alpha   90.00
_cell.angle_beta   90.00
_cell.angle_gamma   90.00
#
_symmetry.space_group_name_H-M   'P 1'
#
loop_
_entity.id
_entity.type
_entity.pdbx_description
1 polymer ?
#
loop_
_entity_poly.entity_id
_entity_poly.type
_entity_poly.pdbx_seq_one_letter_code
_entity_poly.pdbx_strand_id
1 'polypeptide(L)'
;MTEILVAIAIVSILAAVVLVSAQSYGKKARSSRAASQLTSVIPSMSACFMNGGEINDPAAGDDICTEERTYGQWPSFTGSLVNYSYTGTFDFSGPRDWYLKARSSSSYDNVTICCNSTMNSCANIGNATAACIATTTW
;
A
#
# COMPACT_ATOMS: atom_id res chain seq x y z
N MET A 1 14.42 -36.30 -36.76
CA MET A 1 13.14 -36.05 -36.03
C MET A 1 13.36 -35.69 -34.56
N THR A 2 14.43 -36.15 -33.91
CA THR A 2 14.76 -35.85 -32.50
C THR A 2 15.07 -34.37 -32.21
N GLU A 3 15.68 -33.64 -33.15
CA GLU A 3 16.02 -32.22 -32.97
C GLU A 3 14.81 -31.31 -32.72
N ILE A 4 13.70 -31.54 -33.42
CA ILE A 4 12.48 -30.72 -33.23
C ILE A 4 11.84 -31.01 -31.87
N LEU A 5 11.89 -32.27 -31.40
CA LEU A 5 11.39 -32.66 -30.08
C LEU A 5 12.17 -32.00 -28.94
N VAL A 6 13.49 -31.88 -29.09
CA VAL A 6 14.34 -31.19 -28.10
C VAL A 6 14.06 -29.68 -28.11
N ALA A 7 13.88 -29.07 -29.29
CA ALA A 7 13.59 -27.65 -29.40
C ALA A 7 12.27 -27.25 -28.69
N ILE A 8 11.18 -27.99 -28.90
CA ILE A 8 9.89 -27.72 -28.24
C ILE A 8 9.95 -27.94 -26.72
N ALA A 9 10.76 -28.91 -26.27
CA ALA A 9 10.96 -29.17 -24.85
C ALA A 9 11.67 -27.99 -24.16
N ILE A 10 12.65 -27.37 -24.80
CA ILE A 10 13.37 -26.22 -24.26
C ILE A 10 12.47 -24.97 -24.22
N VAL A 11 11.73 -24.69 -25.30
CA VAL A 11 10.85 -23.51 -25.39
C VAL A 11 9.75 -23.53 -24.31
N SER A 12 9.18 -24.69 -24.02
CA SER A 12 8.12 -24.81 -23.00
C SER A 12 8.64 -24.51 -21.58
N ILE A 13 9.87 -24.90 -21.26
CA ILE A 13 10.50 -24.62 -19.96
C ILE A 13 10.79 -23.12 -19.81
N LEU A 14 11.36 -22.47 -20.84
CA LEU A 14 11.67 -21.04 -20.78
C LEU A 14 10.40 -20.19 -20.64
N ALA A 15 9.31 -20.54 -21.34
CA ALA A 15 8.05 -19.81 -21.25
C ALA A 15 7.43 -19.87 -19.84
N ALA A 16 7.54 -21.01 -19.14
CA ALA A 16 7.02 -21.16 -17.79
C ALA A 16 7.73 -20.24 -16.77
N VAL A 17 9.05 -20.13 -16.86
CA VAL A 17 9.85 -19.32 -15.91
C VAL A 17 9.55 -17.82 -16.05
N VAL A 18 9.35 -17.34 -17.28
CA VAL A 18 9.04 -15.92 -17.55
C VAL A 18 7.69 -15.53 -16.94
N LEU A 19 6.68 -16.40 -17.03
CA LEU A 19 5.33 -16.11 -16.53
C LEU A 19 5.31 -15.90 -15.01
N VAL A 20 6.03 -16.76 -14.26
CA VAL A 20 6.13 -16.65 -12.80
C VAL A 20 6.82 -15.36 -12.39
N SER A 21 7.87 -14.97 -13.12
CA SER A 21 8.59 -13.72 -12.85
C SER A 21 7.71 -12.48 -13.06
N ALA A 22 6.95 -12.42 -14.16
CA ALA A 22 6.07 -11.30 -14.50
C ALA A 22 4.97 -11.06 -13.44
N GLN A 23 4.38 -12.12 -12.90
CA GLN A 23 3.36 -12.02 -11.85
C GLN A 23 3.93 -11.44 -10.55
N SER A 24 5.15 -11.85 -10.17
CA SER A 24 5.85 -11.33 -8.98
C SER A 24 6.17 -9.84 -9.10
N TYR A 25 6.67 -9.40 -10.27
CA TYR A 25 6.92 -7.97 -10.53
C TYR A 25 5.63 -7.14 -10.47
N GLY A 26 4.53 -7.65 -11.02
CA GLY A 26 3.23 -6.98 -10.96
C GLY A 26 2.71 -6.79 -9.53
N LYS A 27 2.92 -7.76 -8.64
CA LYS A 27 2.58 -7.66 -7.22
C LYS A 27 3.42 -6.59 -6.51
N LYS A 28 4.74 -6.59 -6.73
CA LYS A 28 5.64 -5.60 -6.13
C LYS A 28 5.33 -4.19 -6.61
N ALA A 29 5.10 -4.02 -7.92
CA ALA A 29 4.73 -2.74 -8.51
C ALA A 29 3.42 -2.17 -7.94
N ARG A 30 2.38 -3.02 -7.76
CA ARG A 30 1.12 -2.61 -7.12
C ARG A 30 1.33 -2.18 -5.66
N SER A 31 2.10 -2.94 -4.89
CA SER A 31 2.41 -2.56 -3.50
C SER A 31 3.18 -1.24 -3.40
N SER A 32 4.12 -1.00 -4.32
CA SER A 32 4.89 0.25 -4.37
C SER A 32 4.00 1.42 -4.75
N ARG A 33 3.06 1.25 -5.69
CA ARG A 33 2.12 2.30 -6.08
C ARG A 33 1.16 2.65 -4.94
N ALA A 34 0.65 1.66 -4.22
CA ALA A 34 -0.18 1.89 -3.04
C ALA A 34 0.59 2.66 -1.97
N ALA A 35 1.83 2.27 -1.68
CA ALA A 35 2.70 2.98 -0.75
C ALA A 35 2.96 4.43 -1.19
N SER A 36 3.25 4.68 -2.47
CA SER A 36 3.45 6.03 -2.99
C SER A 36 2.20 6.89 -2.90
N GLN A 37 1.01 6.34 -3.21
CA GLN A 37 -0.25 7.06 -3.06
C GLN A 37 -0.50 7.45 -1.61
N LEU A 38 -0.33 6.53 -0.68
CA LEU A 38 -0.50 6.81 0.75
C LEU A 38 0.54 7.80 1.28
N THR A 39 1.78 7.71 0.81
CA THR A 39 2.86 8.64 1.21
C THR A 39 2.53 10.08 0.79
N SER A 40 1.80 10.27 -0.31
CA SER A 40 1.39 11.60 -0.76
C SER A 40 0.40 12.31 0.16
N VAL A 41 -0.27 11.57 1.05
CA VAL A 41 -1.28 12.08 1.99
C VAL A 41 -0.66 12.55 3.31
N ILE A 42 0.51 12.02 3.65
CA ILE A 42 1.27 12.39 4.86
C ILE A 42 1.45 13.92 5.02
N PRO A 43 1.84 14.70 3.99
CA PRO A 43 1.96 16.15 4.15
C PRO A 43 0.60 16.80 4.49
N SER A 44 -0.49 16.36 3.88
CA SER A 44 -1.84 16.84 4.21
C SER A 44 -2.23 16.54 5.65
N MET A 45 -1.92 15.33 6.14
CA MET A 45 -2.12 14.95 7.53
C MET A 45 -1.30 15.83 8.48
N SER A 46 -0.02 16.05 8.16
CA SER A 46 0.86 16.91 8.97
C SER A 46 0.36 18.36 9.02
N ALA A 47 -0.22 18.85 7.93
CA ALA A 47 -0.82 20.18 7.88
C ALA A 47 -2.08 20.27 8.76
N CYS A 48 -2.94 19.25 8.76
CA CYS A 48 -4.10 19.18 9.66
C CYS A 48 -3.65 19.23 11.13
N PHE A 49 -2.65 18.41 11.52
CA PHE A 49 -2.09 18.44 12.87
C PHE A 49 -1.49 19.79 13.27
N MET A 50 -0.78 20.46 12.35
CA MET A 50 -0.18 21.78 12.62
C MET A 50 -1.22 22.87 12.84
N ASN A 51 -2.41 22.75 12.25
CA ASN A 51 -3.51 23.70 12.44
C ASN A 51 -4.40 23.35 13.64
N GLY A 52 -4.08 22.29 14.39
CA GLY A 52 -4.82 21.86 15.57
C GLY A 52 -6.07 21.04 15.27
N GLY A 53 -6.27 20.64 14.01
CA GLY A 53 -7.39 19.79 13.61
C GLY A 53 -7.15 18.31 13.91
N GLU A 54 -8.24 17.55 13.94
CA GLU A 54 -8.21 16.10 14.11
C GLU A 54 -8.27 15.40 12.73
N ILE A 55 -7.57 14.27 12.60
CA ILE A 55 -7.59 13.49 11.37
C ILE A 55 -8.79 12.56 11.40
N ASN A 56 -9.59 12.58 10.32
CA ASN A 56 -10.67 11.64 10.11
C ASN A 56 -10.14 10.23 9.82
N ASP A 57 -10.93 9.24 10.21
CA ASP A 57 -10.71 7.84 9.87
C ASP A 57 -10.52 7.67 8.35
N PRO A 58 -9.49 6.90 7.92
CA PRO A 58 -9.17 6.75 6.51
C PRO A 58 -10.23 5.94 5.76
N ALA A 59 -11.00 6.64 4.93
CA ALA A 59 -11.99 6.09 4.04
C ALA A 59 -11.87 6.73 2.66
N ALA A 60 -11.99 5.92 1.61
CA ALA A 60 -11.74 6.37 0.24
C ALA A 60 -12.67 7.54 -0.16
N GLY A 61 -12.09 8.70 -0.46
CA GLY A 61 -12.82 9.91 -0.86
C GLY A 61 -13.28 10.80 0.30
N ASP A 62 -13.09 10.38 1.55
CA ASP A 62 -13.41 11.18 2.72
C ASP A 62 -12.31 12.22 2.98
N ASP A 63 -12.70 13.34 3.59
CA ASP A 63 -11.77 14.43 3.90
C ASP A 63 -10.77 14.00 4.98
N ILE A 64 -9.50 14.36 4.83
CA ILE A 64 -8.43 13.91 5.76
C ILE A 64 -8.57 14.55 7.13
N CYS A 65 -9.02 15.81 7.19
CA CYS A 65 -9.16 16.59 8.41
C CYS A 65 -10.64 16.79 8.74
N THR A 66 -11.03 16.66 10.02
CA THR A 66 -12.42 16.81 10.48
C THR A 66 -12.99 18.22 10.22
N GLU A 67 -12.16 19.24 10.38
CA GLU A 67 -12.62 20.63 10.42
C GLU A 67 -12.65 21.31 9.05
N GLU A 68 -11.81 20.88 8.10
CA GLU A 68 -11.71 21.52 6.79
C GLU A 68 -11.36 20.56 5.65
N ARG A 69 -12.14 20.66 4.55
CA ARG A 69 -11.89 19.93 3.29
C ARG A 69 -10.65 20.41 2.54
N THR A 70 -10.10 21.56 2.94
CA THR A 70 -8.97 22.22 2.28
C THR A 70 -7.68 21.39 2.34
N TYR A 71 -7.54 20.52 3.35
CA TYR A 71 -6.36 19.67 3.54
C TYR A 71 -6.32 18.47 2.58
N GLY A 72 -7.39 18.22 1.83
CA GLY A 72 -7.48 17.15 0.84
C GLY A 72 -8.25 15.93 1.35
N GLN A 73 -8.29 14.90 0.52
CA GLN A 73 -9.10 13.71 0.73
C GLN A 73 -8.24 12.45 0.72
N TRP A 74 -8.66 11.44 1.47
CA TRP A 74 -8.06 10.12 1.47
C TRP A 74 -8.16 9.51 0.06
N PRO A 75 -7.04 9.03 -0.52
CA PRO A 75 -7.02 8.57 -1.89
C PRO A 75 -7.87 7.33 -2.04
N SER A 76 -8.65 7.31 -3.12
CA SER A 76 -9.39 6.14 -3.54
C SER A 76 -8.48 5.19 -4.30
N PHE A 77 -8.40 3.94 -3.85
CA PHE A 77 -7.67 2.91 -4.57
C PHE A 77 -8.45 2.51 -5.84
N THR A 78 -7.97 2.95 -7.00
CA THR A 78 -8.63 2.71 -8.30
C THR A 78 -7.73 1.93 -9.27
N GLY A 79 -8.33 1.42 -10.34
CA GLY A 79 -7.62 0.67 -11.40
C GLY A 79 -6.87 -0.54 -10.85
N SER A 80 -5.55 -0.56 -11.04
CA SER A 80 -4.68 -1.67 -10.60
C SER A 80 -4.61 -1.85 -9.07
N LEU A 81 -5.11 -0.87 -8.30
CA LEU A 81 -5.15 -0.88 -6.84
C LEU A 81 -6.53 -1.16 -6.27
N VAL A 82 -7.57 -1.42 -7.08
CA VAL A 82 -8.96 -1.62 -6.62
C VAL A 82 -9.14 -2.65 -5.49
N ASN A 83 -8.19 -3.57 -5.37
CA ASN A 83 -8.20 -4.60 -4.32
C ASN A 83 -7.61 -4.12 -2.99
N TYR A 84 -7.07 -2.91 -2.92
CA TYR A 84 -6.58 -2.29 -1.69
C TYR A 84 -7.72 -1.58 -0.97
N SER A 85 -7.74 -1.70 0.35
CA SER A 85 -8.61 -0.94 1.22
C SER A 85 -7.87 -0.54 2.49
N TYR A 86 -8.29 0.56 3.10
CA TYR A 86 -7.90 0.89 4.47
C TYR A 86 -8.44 -0.19 5.40
N THR A 87 -7.63 -0.67 6.35
CA THR A 87 -8.06 -1.77 7.21
C THR A 87 -7.35 -1.79 8.55
N GLY A 88 -8.03 -2.35 9.55
CA GLY A 88 -7.51 -2.53 10.90
C GLY A 88 -7.49 -1.23 11.69
N THR A 89 -6.76 -1.25 12.79
CA THR A 89 -6.54 -0.07 13.62
C THR A 89 -5.62 0.92 12.89
N PHE A 90 -5.98 2.19 12.97
CA PHE A 90 -5.15 3.35 12.67
C PHE A 90 -5.15 4.22 13.92
N ASP A 91 -4.11 5.03 14.08
CA ASP A 91 -3.98 5.94 15.21
C ASP A 91 -3.42 7.26 14.71
N PHE A 92 -4.05 8.35 15.15
CA PHE A 92 -3.69 9.72 14.82
C PHE A 92 -3.56 10.55 16.10
N SER A 93 -3.02 9.95 17.17
CA SER A 93 -2.81 10.58 18.48
C SER A 93 -2.01 11.88 18.44
N GLY A 94 -1.20 12.11 17.40
CA GLY A 94 -0.64 13.43 17.13
C GLY A 94 0.41 13.45 16.01
N PRO A 95 1.03 14.61 15.76
CA PRO A 95 1.99 14.79 14.66
C PRO A 95 3.24 13.90 14.76
N ARG A 96 3.54 13.39 15.95
CA ARG A 96 4.70 12.53 16.22
C ARG A 96 4.33 11.06 16.44
N ASP A 97 3.04 10.77 16.63
CA ASP A 97 2.54 9.44 16.96
C ASP A 97 1.30 9.16 16.12
N TRP A 98 1.55 8.69 14.91
CA TRP A 98 0.49 8.30 13.99
C TRP A 98 0.93 7.09 13.15
N TYR A 99 -0.04 6.26 12.79
CA TYR A 99 0.13 5.21 11.82
C TYR A 99 -1.18 4.91 11.09
N LEU A 100 -1.05 4.49 9.83
CA LEU A 100 -2.17 4.08 8.99
C LEU A 100 -1.82 2.79 8.26
N LYS A 101 -2.85 1.99 7.98
CA LYS A 101 -2.70 0.69 7.35
C LYS A 101 -3.67 0.52 6.20
N ALA A 102 -3.14 0.07 5.07
CA ALA A 102 -3.93 -0.36 3.92
C ALA A 102 -3.53 -1.78 3.53
N ARG A 103 -4.48 -2.56 3.02
CA ARG A 103 -4.26 -3.96 2.69
C ARG A 103 -4.93 -4.31 1.39
N SER A 104 -4.24 -5.11 0.58
CA SER A 104 -4.87 -5.78 -0.55
C SER A 104 -5.69 -6.98 -0.07
N SER A 105 -6.88 -7.17 -0.63
CA SER A 105 -7.75 -8.32 -0.38
C SER A 105 -7.01 -9.66 -0.47
N SER A 106 -7.41 -10.59 0.39
CA SER A 106 -6.77 -11.90 0.61
C SER A 106 -6.72 -12.77 -0.64
N SER A 107 -7.62 -12.54 -1.59
CA SER A 107 -7.70 -13.28 -2.86
C SER A 107 -6.72 -12.79 -3.93
N TYR A 108 -5.92 -11.75 -3.63
CA TYR A 108 -4.98 -11.15 -4.58
C TYR A 108 -3.56 -11.18 -4.03
N ASP A 109 -3.04 -10.03 -3.63
CA ASP A 109 -1.65 -9.89 -3.24
C ASP A 109 -1.44 -10.24 -1.75
N ASN A 110 -2.50 -10.18 -0.93
CA ASN A 110 -2.46 -10.41 0.52
C ASN A 110 -1.42 -9.56 1.27
N VAL A 111 -1.06 -8.42 0.69
CA VAL A 111 -0.02 -7.49 1.15
C VAL A 111 -0.62 -6.39 2.03
N THR A 112 0.10 -6.06 3.09
CA THR A 112 -0.17 -4.91 3.96
C THR A 112 0.84 -3.80 3.69
N ILE A 113 0.34 -2.59 3.48
CA ILE A 113 1.10 -1.35 3.49
C ILE A 113 0.87 -0.67 4.83
N CYS A 114 1.95 -0.28 5.48
CA CYS A 114 1.91 0.51 6.70
C CYS A 114 2.62 1.82 6.46
N CYS A 115 2.04 2.91 6.96
CA CYS A 115 2.71 4.20 7.03
C CYS A 115 2.72 4.66 8.47
N ASN A 116 3.81 5.32 8.87
CA ASN A 116 3.92 5.83 10.22
C ASN A 116 4.74 7.12 10.32
N SER A 117 4.63 7.75 11.50
CA SER A 117 5.36 8.97 11.84
C SER A 117 6.87 8.77 11.88
N THR A 118 7.37 7.63 12.36
CA THR A 118 8.82 7.39 12.51
C THR A 118 9.54 7.37 11.17
N MET A 119 8.99 6.71 10.16
CA MET A 119 9.60 6.65 8.83
C MET A 119 9.14 7.80 7.93
N ASN A 120 8.11 8.54 8.36
CA ASN A 120 7.42 9.57 7.58
C ASN A 120 7.11 9.11 6.13
N SER A 121 6.82 7.82 5.97
CA SER A 121 6.67 7.15 4.69
C SER A 121 5.88 5.87 4.84
N CYS A 122 5.46 5.29 3.71
CA CYS A 122 4.75 4.03 3.65
C CYS A 122 5.64 2.91 3.10
N ALA A 123 5.58 1.74 3.73
CA ALA A 123 6.30 0.55 3.29
C ALA A 123 5.39 -0.68 3.26
N ASN A 124 5.75 -1.65 2.42
CA ASN A 124 5.13 -2.96 2.39
C ASN A 124 5.70 -3.82 3.53
N ILE A 125 4.86 -4.16 4.51
CA ILE A 125 5.25 -4.94 5.69
C ILE A 125 4.89 -6.43 5.58
N GLY A 126 4.50 -6.88 4.39
CA GLY A 126 4.15 -8.27 4.12
C GLY A 126 2.72 -8.62 4.50
N ASN A 127 2.53 -9.53 5.46
CA ASN A 127 1.23 -10.16 5.76
C ASN A 127 0.35 -9.32 6.70
N ALA A 128 -0.91 -9.78 6.91
CA ALA A 128 -1.93 -9.07 7.69
C ALA A 128 -1.58 -8.91 9.18
N THR A 129 -0.75 -9.82 9.68
CA THR A 129 -0.35 -9.94 11.08
C THR A 129 0.88 -9.11 11.43
N ALA A 130 1.53 -8.50 10.44
CA ALA A 130 2.67 -7.62 10.69
C ALA A 130 2.17 -6.38 11.45
N ALA A 131 2.85 -6.06 12.55
CA ALA A 131 2.50 -4.93 13.39
C ALA A 131 2.78 -3.62 12.63
N CYS A 132 1.75 -2.80 12.49
CA CYS A 132 1.83 -1.43 12.00
C CYS A 132 1.58 -0.53 13.20
N ILE A 133 2.64 0.10 13.71
CA ILE A 133 2.59 1.05 14.83
C ILE A 133 3.50 2.23 14.52
N ALA A 134 3.28 3.34 15.22
CA ALA A 134 3.97 4.59 14.96
C ALA A 134 5.50 4.51 15.07
N THR A 135 6.02 3.63 15.93
CA THR A 135 7.43 3.55 16.32
C THR A 135 8.27 2.52 15.57
N THR A 136 7.66 1.66 14.74
CA THR A 136 8.37 0.57 14.06
C THR A 136 9.06 1.05 12.78
N THR A 137 10.23 0.50 12.46
CA THR A 137 10.94 0.72 11.19
C THR A 137 11.05 -0.60 10.41
N TRP A 138 10.89 -0.56 9.08
CA TRP A 138 10.93 -1.75 8.20
C TRP A 138 11.89 -1.57 7.02
#